data_AF-E2BV45-F1
#
_entry.id   AF-E2BV45-F1
#
_cell.length_a   1.000
_cell.length_b   1.000
_cell.length_c   1.000
_cell.angle_alpha   90.00
_cell.angle_beta   90.00
_cell.angle_gamma   90.00
#
_symmetry.space_group_name_H-M   'P 1'
#
loop_
_entity.id
_entity.type
_entity.pdbx_description
1 polymer ?
#
loop_
_entity_poly.entity_id
_entity_poly.type
_entity_poly.pdbx_seq_one_letter_code
_entity_poly.pdbx_strand_id
1 'polypeptide(L)'
;MSEDYVGRLMNIAKLKREKVLECMNKTHVTIEDFEHFDRVLIDKLVVDFDNVVLKVGCLFSCIFQEKEVMTGAHIDIDKIKDMLRSKFRRDDTKQLDVRLQLLDTCSNEVKSNINECEVSLKFIICGLRETEKILNKDMDNTNDE
;
A
#
# COMPACT_ATOMS: atom_id res chain seq x y z
N MET A 1 0.78 19.54 -10.03
CA MET A 1 0.72 18.93 -8.69
C MET A 1 -0.25 17.75 -8.63
N SER A 2 -1.53 17.85 -9.04
CA SER A 2 -2.44 16.67 -9.09
C SER A 2 -2.04 15.61 -10.10
N GLU A 3 -1.51 16.02 -11.25
CA GLU A 3 -1.10 15.10 -12.31
C GLU A 3 0.02 14.14 -11.87
N ASP A 4 0.85 14.52 -10.91
CA ASP A 4 1.92 13.67 -10.37
C ASP A 4 1.33 12.51 -9.54
N TYR A 5 0.39 12.80 -8.63
CA TYR A 5 -0.27 11.75 -7.83
C TYR A 5 -1.08 10.76 -8.67
N VAL A 6 -1.88 11.26 -9.62
CA VAL A 6 -2.62 10.40 -10.55
C VAL A 6 -1.65 9.54 -11.35
N GLY A 7 -0.57 10.12 -11.86
CA GLY A 7 0.48 9.38 -12.58
C GLY A 7 1.15 8.30 -11.73
N ARG A 8 1.49 8.61 -10.47
CA ARG A 8 2.06 7.63 -9.52
C ARG A 8 1.11 6.48 -9.24
N LEU A 9 -0.17 6.76 -8.96
CA LEU A 9 -1.18 5.73 -8.74
C LEU A 9 -1.38 4.86 -9.98
N MET A 10 -1.45 5.45 -11.17
CA MET A 10 -1.50 4.70 -12.43
C MET A 10 -0.28 3.77 -12.57
N ASN A 11 0.91 4.26 -12.27
CA ASN A 11 2.15 3.50 -12.40
C ASN A 11 2.24 2.32 -11.41
N ILE A 12 1.83 2.54 -10.16
CA ILE A 12 1.85 1.54 -9.08
C ILE A 12 0.75 0.50 -9.31
N ALA A 13 -0.50 0.97 -9.47
CA ALA A 13 -1.65 0.09 -9.64
C ALA A 13 -1.69 -0.58 -11.03
N LYS A 14 -0.96 -0.04 -12.02
CA LYS A 14 -1.10 -0.43 -13.44
C LYS A 14 -2.55 -0.32 -13.90
N LEU A 15 -3.21 0.76 -13.50
CA LEU A 15 -4.56 1.12 -13.91
C LEU A 15 -4.52 2.25 -14.94
N LYS A 16 -5.55 2.30 -15.79
CA LYS A 16 -5.77 3.45 -16.67
C LYS A 16 -6.13 4.68 -15.83
N ARG A 17 -5.81 5.86 -16.37
CA ARG A 17 -6.14 7.16 -15.75
C ARG A 17 -7.60 7.24 -15.34
N GLU A 18 -8.51 6.83 -16.21
CA GLU A 18 -9.96 6.85 -16.01
C GLU A 18 -10.36 6.13 -14.72
N LYS A 19 -9.78 4.95 -14.46
CA LYS A 19 -10.07 4.15 -13.26
C LYS A 19 -9.53 4.78 -11.98
N VAL A 20 -8.34 5.37 -12.04
CA VAL A 20 -7.77 6.11 -10.91
C VAL A 20 -8.65 7.32 -10.58
N LEU A 21 -9.06 8.10 -11.59
CA LEU A 21 -9.93 9.26 -11.41
C LEU A 21 -11.32 8.87 -10.90
N GLU A 22 -11.87 7.74 -11.36
CA GLU A 22 -13.14 7.20 -10.85
C GLU A 22 -13.05 6.94 -9.34
N CYS A 23 -11.98 6.30 -8.88
CA CYS A 23 -11.76 6.06 -7.46
C CYS A 23 -11.57 7.36 -6.66
N MET A 24 -10.76 8.31 -7.16
CA MET A 24 -10.57 9.60 -6.50
C MET A 24 -11.89 10.38 -6.36
N ASN A 25 -12.73 10.36 -7.40
CA ASN A 25 -14.04 11.01 -7.38
C ASN A 25 -14.98 10.34 -6.37
N LYS A 26 -15.02 9.00 -6.31
CA LYS A 26 -15.85 8.26 -5.34
C LYS A 26 -15.46 8.59 -3.90
N THR A 27 -14.17 8.73 -3.61
CA THR A 27 -13.66 8.92 -2.25
C THR A 27 -13.46 10.39 -1.88
N HIS A 28 -13.68 11.31 -2.82
CA HIS A 28 -13.49 12.75 -2.65
C HIS A 28 -12.09 13.10 -2.13
N VAL A 29 -11.07 12.35 -2.58
CA VAL A 29 -9.68 12.57 -2.20
C VAL A 29 -9.07 13.67 -3.05
N THR A 30 -8.41 14.62 -2.39
CA THR A 30 -7.69 15.72 -3.03
C THR A 30 -6.18 15.57 -2.88
N ILE A 31 -5.42 16.52 -3.43
CA ILE A 31 -3.95 16.53 -3.28
C ILE A 31 -3.57 16.79 -1.82
N GLU A 32 -4.27 17.71 -1.16
CA GLU A 32 -4.01 18.10 0.22
C GLU A 32 -4.19 16.91 1.18
N ASP A 33 -5.12 16.01 0.88
CA ASP A 33 -5.31 14.77 1.64
C ASP A 33 -4.07 13.85 1.54
N PHE A 34 -3.41 13.79 0.38
CA PHE A 34 -2.15 13.04 0.21
C PHE A 34 -0.98 13.70 0.92
N GLU A 35 -0.85 15.03 0.83
CA GLU A 35 0.20 15.75 1.55
C GLU A 35 0.06 15.58 3.06
N HIS A 36 -1.18 15.51 3.55
CA HIS A 36 -1.45 15.20 4.95
C HIS A 36 -1.08 13.76 5.31
N PHE A 37 -1.44 12.80 4.46
CA PHE A 37 -1.04 11.40 4.64
C PHE A 37 0.48 11.24 4.69
N ASP A 38 1.22 11.87 3.79
CA ASP A 38 2.68 11.83 3.76
C ASP A 38 3.30 12.39 5.05
N ARG A 39 2.76 13.49 5.58
CA ARG A 39 3.21 14.04 6.88
C ARG A 39 2.98 13.07 8.03
N VAL A 40 1.78 12.48 8.10
CA VAL A 40 1.43 11.51 9.16
C VAL A 40 2.36 10.30 9.13
N LEU A 41 2.73 9.83 7.94
CA LEU A 41 3.70 8.75 7.76
C LEU A 41 5.11 9.14 8.23
N ILE A 42 5.61 10.31 7.84
CA ILE A 42 6.96 10.79 8.20
C ILE A 42 7.10 10.96 9.71
N ASP A 43 6.09 11.56 10.34
CA ASP A 43 6.13 11.87 11.78
C ASP A 43 5.84 10.63 12.66
N LYS A 44 5.56 9.46 12.04
CA LYS A 44 5.19 8.20 12.72
C LYS A 44 4.02 8.37 13.70
N LEU A 45 3.13 9.34 13.45
CA LEU A 45 2.00 9.71 14.32
C LEU A 45 0.78 8.77 14.19
N VAL A 46 1.00 7.53 13.74
CA VAL A 46 -0.05 6.58 13.33
C VAL A 46 -0.68 5.87 14.55
N VAL A 47 -1.13 6.64 15.55
CA VAL A 47 -1.78 6.09 16.74
C VAL A 47 -3.29 5.98 16.52
N ASP A 48 -3.91 6.97 15.84
CA ASP A 48 -5.31 6.94 15.40
C ASP A 48 -5.44 7.63 14.04
N PHE A 49 -6.19 7.03 13.11
CA PHE A 49 -6.43 7.64 11.81
C PHE A 49 -7.47 8.74 11.91
N ASP A 50 -7.09 9.96 11.55
CA ASP A 50 -8.08 10.99 11.30
C ASP A 50 -8.87 10.71 10.01
N ASN A 51 -9.97 11.46 9.84
CA ASN A 51 -10.85 11.30 8.69
C ASN A 51 -10.16 11.59 7.35
N VAL A 52 -9.10 12.41 7.33
CA VAL A 52 -8.37 12.74 6.10
C VAL A 52 -7.55 11.53 5.65
N VAL A 53 -6.80 10.93 6.57
CA VAL A 53 -6.02 9.72 6.31
C VAL A 53 -6.94 8.54 5.94
N LEU A 54 -8.11 8.44 6.58
CA LEU A 54 -9.09 7.39 6.25
C LEU A 54 -9.66 7.53 4.83
N LYS A 55 -9.85 8.75 4.30
CA LYS A 55 -10.25 8.94 2.89
C LYS A 55 -9.22 8.38 1.92
N VAL A 56 -7.93 8.56 2.20
CA VAL A 56 -6.85 7.97 1.40
C VAL A 56 -6.90 6.45 1.51
N GLY A 57 -7.21 5.91 2.69
CA GLY A 57 -7.54 4.49 2.89
C GLY A 57 -8.67 3.99 1.98
N CYS A 58 -9.77 4.74 1.89
CA CYS A 58 -10.88 4.40 1.00
C CYS A 58 -10.46 4.44 -0.48
N LEU A 59 -9.56 5.35 -0.87
CA LEU A 59 -9.03 5.39 -2.23
C LEU A 59 -8.23 4.13 -2.55
N PHE A 60 -7.38 3.68 -1.63
CA PHE A 60 -6.66 2.42 -1.78
C PHE A 60 -7.61 1.22 -1.84
N SER A 61 -8.67 1.21 -1.03
CA SER A 61 -9.71 0.18 -1.10
C SER A 61 -10.34 0.12 -2.50
N CYS A 62 -10.76 1.26 -3.05
CA CYS A 62 -11.31 1.32 -4.40
C CYS A 62 -10.31 0.79 -5.46
N ILE A 63 -9.04 1.18 -5.37
CA ILE A 63 -8.00 0.69 -6.27
C ILE A 63 -7.79 -0.81 -6.12
N PHE A 64 -7.78 -1.35 -4.90
CA PHE A 64 -7.62 -2.78 -4.65
C PHE A 64 -8.81 -3.59 -5.18
N GLN A 65 -10.03 -3.06 -5.08
CA GLN A 65 -11.22 -3.65 -5.67
C GLN A 65 -11.17 -3.62 -7.21
N GLU A 66 -10.74 -2.51 -7.83
CA GLU A 66 -10.53 -2.42 -9.29
C GLU A 66 -9.43 -3.38 -9.78
N LYS A 67 -8.47 -3.72 -8.91
CA LYS A 67 -7.45 -4.75 -9.16
C LYS A 67 -7.91 -6.16 -8.82
N GLU A 68 -9.13 -6.28 -8.30
CA GLU A 68 -9.75 -7.52 -7.84
C GLU A 68 -8.87 -8.28 -6.83
N VAL A 69 -8.04 -7.55 -6.06
CA VAL A 69 -7.22 -8.10 -4.96
C VAL A 69 -7.88 -7.87 -3.61
N MET A 70 -9.09 -7.31 -3.61
CA MET A 70 -9.86 -7.04 -2.41
C MET A 70 -11.35 -7.19 -2.72
N THR A 71 -12.10 -7.77 -1.78
CA THR A 71 -13.57 -7.87 -1.83
C THR A 71 -14.11 -7.48 -0.46
N GLY A 72 -14.83 -6.36 -0.40
CA GLY A 72 -15.18 -5.73 0.88
C GLY A 72 -13.91 -5.46 1.69
N ALA A 73 -13.91 -5.82 2.97
CA ALA A 73 -12.77 -5.68 3.87
C ALA A 73 -11.73 -6.83 3.80
N HIS A 74 -11.84 -7.76 2.83
CA HIS A 74 -10.94 -8.90 2.71
C HIS A 74 -9.93 -8.70 1.56
N ILE A 75 -8.64 -8.78 1.88
CA ILE A 75 -7.53 -8.73 0.90
C ILE A 75 -7.19 -10.16 0.45
N ASP A 76 -7.22 -10.39 -0.86
CA ASP A 76 -6.71 -11.61 -1.50
C ASP A 76 -5.19 -11.52 -1.62
N ILE A 77 -4.51 -11.96 -0.56
CA ILE A 77 -3.05 -11.85 -0.49
C ILE A 77 -2.35 -12.74 -1.51
N ASP A 78 -2.94 -13.88 -1.87
CA ASP A 78 -2.34 -14.80 -2.82
C ASP A 78 -2.33 -14.21 -4.23
N LYS A 79 -3.40 -13.52 -4.63
CA LYS A 79 -3.43 -12.78 -5.89
C LYS A 79 -2.38 -11.66 -5.93
N ILE A 80 -2.18 -10.95 -4.82
CA ILE A 80 -1.12 -9.93 -4.72
C ILE A 80 0.26 -10.58 -4.87
N LYS A 81 0.50 -11.72 -4.21
CA LYS A 81 1.76 -12.47 -4.32
C LYS A 81 2.03 -12.95 -5.74
N ASP A 82 1.01 -13.42 -6.46
CA ASP A 82 1.17 -13.85 -7.86
C ASP A 82 1.47 -12.66 -8.79
N MET A 83 0.80 -11.52 -8.57
CA MET A 83 1.13 -10.27 -9.24
C MET A 83 2.56 -9.80 -8.92
N LEU A 84 3.08 -10.09 -7.73
CA LEU A 84 4.47 -9.78 -7.37
C LEU A 84 5.44 -10.73 -8.08
N ARG A 85 5.21 -12.04 -8.01
CA ARG A 85 6.04 -13.08 -8.64
C ARG A 85 6.22 -12.85 -10.14
N SER A 86 5.15 -12.46 -10.84
CA SER A 86 5.20 -12.16 -12.28
C SER A 86 6.08 -10.96 -12.66
N LYS A 87 6.47 -10.11 -11.70
CA LYS A 87 7.34 -8.94 -11.92
C LYS A 87 8.82 -9.21 -11.61
N PHE A 88 9.13 -10.28 -10.87
CA PHE A 88 10.51 -10.59 -10.46
C PHE A 88 11.23 -11.43 -11.51
N ARG A 89 12.52 -11.13 -11.74
CA ARG A 89 13.39 -12.00 -12.53
C ARG A 89 13.80 -13.20 -11.68
N ARG A 90 14.14 -14.33 -12.33
CA ARG A 90 14.46 -15.59 -11.64
C ARG A 90 15.64 -15.50 -10.68
N ASP A 91 16.52 -14.51 -10.81
CA ASP A 91 17.74 -14.38 -10.02
C ASP A 91 17.56 -13.58 -8.71
N ASP A 92 16.39 -12.96 -8.51
CA ASP A 92 16.09 -12.09 -7.36
C ASP A 92 15.38 -12.82 -6.20
N THR A 93 15.60 -14.14 -6.07
CA THR A 93 14.82 -15.03 -5.18
C THR A 93 14.77 -14.58 -3.72
N LYS A 94 15.90 -14.16 -3.14
CA LYS A 94 15.94 -13.67 -1.75
C LYS A 94 15.09 -12.41 -1.54
N GLN A 95 15.14 -11.46 -2.46
CA GLN A 95 14.32 -10.23 -2.35
C GLN A 95 12.84 -10.53 -2.53
N LEU A 96 12.50 -11.48 -3.40
CA LEU A 96 11.14 -11.94 -3.59
C LEU A 96 10.59 -12.56 -2.30
N ASP A 97 11.32 -13.49 -1.68
CA ASP A 97 10.89 -14.17 -0.45
C ASP A 97 10.62 -13.19 0.70
N VAL A 98 11.51 -12.20 0.89
CA VAL A 98 11.34 -11.15 1.89
C VAL A 98 10.06 -10.33 1.64
N ARG A 99 9.80 -9.95 0.38
CA ARG A 99 8.57 -9.21 0.05
C ARG A 99 7.31 -10.06 0.19
N LEU A 100 7.37 -11.35 -0.10
CA LEU A 100 6.25 -12.27 0.10
C LEU A 100 5.92 -12.42 1.60
N GLN A 101 6.94 -12.53 2.46
CA GLN A 101 6.76 -12.58 3.91
C GLN A 101 6.20 -11.27 4.49
N LEU A 102 6.64 -10.12 3.95
CA LEU A 102 6.07 -8.82 4.30
C LEU A 102 4.57 -8.77 4.01
N LEU A 103 4.16 -9.24 2.82
CA LEU A 103 2.75 -9.32 2.43
C LEU A 103 1.94 -10.17 3.41
N ASP A 104 2.47 -11.33 3.82
CA ASP A 104 1.83 -12.18 4.84
C ASP A 104 1.69 -11.48 6.19
N THR A 105 2.73 -10.77 6.62
CA THR A 105 2.75 -10.04 7.88
C THR A 105 1.65 -8.96 7.89
N CYS A 106 1.59 -8.15 6.82
CA CYS A 106 0.62 -7.07 6.72
C CYS A 106 -0.82 -7.56 6.52
N SER A 107 -1.02 -8.67 5.80
CA SER A 107 -2.35 -9.28 5.66
C SER A 107 -2.86 -9.80 7.01
N ASN A 108 -1.99 -10.41 7.82
CA ASN A 108 -2.35 -10.89 9.15
C ASN A 108 -2.71 -9.76 10.12
N GLU A 109 -2.04 -8.60 10.04
CA GLU A 109 -2.32 -7.42 10.88
C GLU A 109 -3.73 -6.86 10.68
N VAL A 110 -4.30 -7.03 9.48
CA VAL A 110 -5.61 -6.46 9.12
C VAL A 110 -6.75 -7.47 9.08
N LYS A 111 -6.47 -8.77 9.29
CA LYS A 111 -7.43 -9.86 9.00
C LYS A 111 -8.78 -9.76 9.72
N SER A 112 -8.81 -9.14 10.90
CA SER A 112 -10.00 -9.03 11.75
C SER A 112 -10.73 -7.71 11.58
N ASN A 113 -10.23 -6.79 10.76
CA ASN A 113 -10.86 -5.50 10.53
C ASN A 113 -11.96 -5.65 9.47
N ILE A 114 -13.11 -5.02 9.72
CA ILE A 114 -14.30 -5.07 8.87
C ILE A 114 -14.50 -3.80 8.05
N ASN A 115 -13.74 -2.74 8.34
CA ASN A 115 -13.79 -1.49 7.58
C ASN A 115 -12.80 -1.56 6.43
N GLU A 116 -13.30 -1.54 5.19
CA GLU A 116 -12.49 -1.65 3.99
C GLU A 116 -11.43 -0.54 3.87
N CYS A 117 -11.77 0.70 4.21
CA CYS A 117 -10.85 1.83 4.16
C CYS A 117 -9.72 1.67 5.17
N GLU A 118 -10.04 1.25 6.40
CA GLU A 118 -9.03 0.98 7.42
C GLU A 118 -8.15 -0.21 7.05
N VAL A 119 -8.72 -1.28 6.50
CA VAL A 119 -7.97 -2.46 6.05
C VAL A 119 -6.93 -2.05 5.03
N SER A 120 -7.33 -1.35 3.95
CA SER A 120 -6.39 -0.94 2.90
C SER A 120 -5.32 0.01 3.42
N LEU A 121 -5.71 0.94 4.29
CA LEU A 121 -4.79 1.90 4.89
C LEU A 121 -3.75 1.23 5.80
N LYS A 122 -4.20 0.40 6.77
CA LYS A 122 -3.31 -0.34 7.68
C LYS A 122 -2.39 -1.28 6.90
N PHE A 123 -2.90 -1.91 5.84
CA PHE A 123 -2.10 -2.79 4.99
C PHE A 123 -0.97 -2.01 4.27
N ILE A 124 -1.28 -0.85 3.68
CA ILE A 124 -0.26 0.01 3.04
C ILE A 124 0.78 0.51 4.05
N ILE A 125 0.33 0.99 5.22
CA ILE A 125 1.21 1.48 6.28
C ILE A 125 2.14 0.38 6.78
N CYS A 126 1.60 -0.82 7.03
CA CYS A 126 2.42 -1.97 7.40
C CYS A 126 3.47 -2.24 6.31
N GLY A 127 3.09 -2.22 5.03
CA GLY A 127 4.03 -2.45 3.93
C GLY A 127 5.17 -1.42 3.89
N LEU A 128 4.86 -0.14 4.11
CA LEU A 128 5.87 0.93 4.20
C LEU A 128 6.81 0.72 5.40
N ARG A 129 6.25 0.43 6.58
CA ARG A 129 6.99 0.19 7.83
C ARG A 129 7.92 -1.02 7.73
N GLU A 130 7.42 -2.14 7.19
CA GLU A 130 8.24 -3.35 7.03
C GLU A 130 9.32 -3.15 5.95
N THR A 131 9.05 -2.39 4.89
CA THR A 131 10.06 -2.03 3.89
C THR A 131 11.19 -1.19 4.50
N GLU A 132 10.86 -0.19 5.33
CA GLU A 132 11.85 0.62 6.07
C GLU A 132 12.74 -0.27 6.96
N LYS A 133 12.17 -1.23 7.67
CA LYS A 133 12.92 -2.18 8.51
C LYS A 133 13.89 -3.04 7.70
N ILE A 134 13.50 -3.48 6.51
CA ILE A 134 14.36 -4.29 5.62
C ILE A 134 15.54 -3.44 5.15
N LEU A 135 15.27 -2.24 4.63
CA LEU A 135 16.32 -1.33 4.14
C LEU A 135 17.34 -0.95 5.23
N ASN A 136 16.87 -0.72 6.46
CA ASN A 136 17.75 -0.40 7.57
C ASN A 136 18.62 -1.60 8.00
N LYS A 137 18.10 -2.82 7.96
CA LYS A 137 18.89 -4.04 8.25
C LYS A 137 19.97 -4.30 7.20
N ASP A 138 19.71 -3.98 5.93
CA ASP A 138 20.72 -4.11 4.88
C ASP A 138 21.88 -3.13 5.08
N MET A 139 21.63 -1.94 5.61
CA MET A 139 22.68 -0.96 5.95
C MET A 139 23.53 -1.37 7.15
N ASP A 140 22.94 -1.98 8.18
CA ASP A 140 23.68 -2.47 9.36
C ASP A 140 24.61 -3.64 8.99
N ASN A 141 24.16 -4.56 8.13
CA ASN A 141 24.95 -5.72 7.69
C ASN A 141 26.15 -5.35 6.78
N THR A 142 26.24 -4.11 6.28
CA THR A 142 27.36 -3.65 5.44
C THR A 142 28.49 -3.02 6.27
N ASN A 143 28.25 -2.74 7.55
CA ASN A 143 29.24 -2.11 8.45
C ASN A 143 30.01 -3.13 9.33
N ASP A 144 29.71 -4.43 9.19
CA ASP A 144 30.32 -5.53 9.94
C ASP A 144 31.22 -6.45 9.06
N GLU A 145 31.60 -6.02 7.84
CA GLU A 145 32.64 -6.67 7.00
C GLU A 145 33.89 -5.78 6.80
#